data_AF-A0A198A2Y3-F1
#
_entry.id   AF-A0A198A2Y3-F1
#
_cell.length_a   1.000
_cell.length_b   1.000
_cell.length_c   1.000
_cell.angle_alpha   90.00
_cell.angle_beta   90.00
_cell.angle_gamma   90.00
#
_symmetry.space_group_name_H-M   'P 1'
#
loop_
_entity.id
_entity.type
_entity.pdbx_description
1 polymer ?
#
loop_
_entity_poly.entity_id
_entity_poly.type
_entity_poly.pdbx_seq_one_letter_code
_entity_poly.pdbx_strand_id
1 'polypeptide(L)'
;MIFKYAIWGVLILSSLMLVMIVFRSRGGGRLVASLGLNIVVAAFLLYILNLLSGYTHIELPINTATLGTATILGIPGVLLLIGVKWALL
;
A
#
# COMPACT_ATOMS: atom_id res chain seq x y z
N MET A 1 32.29 -4.32 17.62
CA MET A 1 30.95 -4.97 17.67
C MET A 1 29.90 -4.13 18.41
N ILE A 2 30.17 -3.63 19.62
CA ILE A 2 29.25 -2.80 20.43
C ILE A 2 28.65 -1.58 19.67
N PHE A 3 29.46 -0.88 18.89
CA PHE A 3 29.02 0.31 18.13
C PHE A 3 27.91 -0.02 17.11
N LYS A 4 27.93 -1.21 16.51
CA LYS A 4 26.91 -1.67 15.55
C LYS A 4 25.58 -1.88 16.28
N TYR A 5 25.58 -2.53 17.44
CA TYR A 5 24.37 -2.73 18.23
C TYR A 5 23.78 -1.42 18.77
N ALA A 6 24.64 -0.45 19.13
CA ALA A 6 24.20 0.88 19.54
C ALA A 6 23.45 1.61 18.42
N ILE A 7 23.96 1.55 17.18
CA ILE A 7 23.30 2.16 16.01
C ILE A 7 21.93 1.51 15.75
N TRP A 8 21.85 0.17 15.79
CA TRP A 8 20.58 -0.54 15.65
C TRP A 8 19.59 -0.19 16.78
N GLY A 9 20.07 -0.06 18.02
CA GLY A 9 19.25 0.36 19.16
C GLY A 9 18.67 1.77 19.00
N VAL A 10 19.49 2.73 18.58
CA VAL A 10 19.05 4.11 18.31
C VAL A 10 18.05 4.16 17.15
N LEU A 11 18.30 3.39 16.08
CA LEU A 11 17.38 3.30 14.94
C LEU A 11 16.00 2.79 15.39
N ILE A 12 15.96 1.67 16.12
CA ILE A 12 14.71 1.06 16.61
C ILE A 12 13.98 2.03 17.55
N LEU A 13 14.68 2.64 18.49
CA LEU A 13 14.09 3.58 19.44
C LEU A 13 13.53 4.82 18.73
N SER A 14 14.28 5.40 17.79
CA SER A 14 13.84 6.56 17.01
C SER A 14 12.62 6.24 16.15
N SER A 15 12.58 5.04 15.53
CA SER A 15 11.45 4.59 14.73
C SER A 15 10.19 4.40 15.60
N LEU A 16 10.33 3.80 16.79
CA LEU A 16 9.22 3.64 17.73
C LEU A 16 8.67 4.98 18.21
N MET A 17 9.57 5.92 18.56
CA MET A 17 9.18 7.28 18.94
C MET A 17 8.45 8.00 17.82
N LEU A 18 8.95 7.88 16.57
CA LEU A 18 8.33 8.49 15.41
C LEU A 18 6.92 7.95 15.19
N VAL A 19 6.73 6.64 15.25
CA VAL A 19 5.42 5.99 15.15
C VAL A 19 4.47 6.51 16.24
N MET A 20 4.92 6.56 17.50
CA MET A 20 4.12 7.13 18.60
C MET A 20 3.72 8.59 18.35
N ILE A 21 4.65 9.42 17.89
CA ILE A 21 4.39 10.85 17.61
C ILE A 21 3.39 11.00 16.47
N VAL A 22 3.53 10.20 15.40
CA VAL A 22 2.57 10.20 14.29
C VAL A 22 1.17 9.88 14.82
N PHE A 23 0.99 8.80 15.59
CA PHE A 23 -0.32 8.46 16.16
C PHE A 23 -0.86 9.49 17.19
N ARG A 24 0.02 10.15 17.96
CA ARG A 24 -0.35 11.15 18.98
C ARG A 24 -0.68 12.52 18.37
N SER A 25 -0.12 12.86 17.22
CA SER A 25 -0.31 14.17 16.59
C SER A 25 -1.64 14.27 15.83
N ARG A 26 -2.32 15.42 15.91
CA ARG A 26 -3.55 15.70 15.13
C ARG A 26 -3.34 15.56 13.61
N GLY A 27 -2.10 15.73 13.13
CA GLY A 27 -1.75 15.56 11.72
C GLY A 27 -1.61 14.08 11.30
N GLY A 28 -1.09 13.22 12.17
CA GLY A 28 -0.90 11.81 11.83
C GLY A 28 -2.22 11.03 11.74
N GLY A 29 -3.25 11.43 12.48
CA GLY A 29 -4.62 10.91 12.26
C GLY A 29 -5.13 11.17 10.85
N ARG A 30 -4.83 12.35 10.28
CA ARG A 30 -5.18 12.69 8.89
C ARG A 30 -4.39 11.86 7.87
N LEU A 31 -3.13 11.57 8.18
CA LEU A 31 -2.24 10.75 7.35
C LEU A 31 -2.70 9.27 7.36
N VAL A 32 -2.95 8.70 8.54
CA VAL A 32 -3.51 7.35 8.70
C VAL A 32 -4.88 7.24 8.03
N ALA A 33 -5.76 8.24 8.19
CA ALA A 33 -7.03 8.28 7.50
C ALA A 33 -6.85 8.31 5.97
N SER A 34 -5.94 9.14 5.45
CA SER A 34 -5.68 9.20 4.00
C SER A 34 -5.11 7.90 3.43
N LEU A 35 -4.23 7.22 4.18
CA LEU A 35 -3.67 5.91 3.80
C LEU A 35 -4.74 4.83 3.86
N GLY A 36 -5.55 4.78 4.92
CA GLY A 36 -6.66 3.85 5.04
C GLY A 36 -7.70 4.04 3.93
N LEU A 37 -8.02 5.28 3.60
CA LEU A 37 -8.97 5.60 2.53
C LEU A 37 -8.40 5.19 1.17
N ASN A 38 -7.11 5.40 0.94
CA ASN A 38 -6.42 4.91 -0.25
C ASN A 38 -6.48 3.37 -0.35
N ILE A 39 -6.16 2.65 0.73
CA ILE A 39 -6.25 1.18 0.80
C ILE A 39 -7.66 0.70 0.46
N VAL A 40 -8.69 1.30 1.06
CA VAL A 40 -10.09 0.95 0.81
C VAL A 40 -10.45 1.20 -0.66
N VAL A 41 -10.14 2.38 -1.19
CA VAL A 41 -10.40 2.72 -2.59
C VAL A 41 -9.69 1.74 -3.53
N ALA A 42 -8.42 1.41 -3.28
CA ALA A 42 -7.68 0.46 -4.08
C ALA A 42 -8.25 -0.95 -4.06
N ALA A 43 -8.68 -1.41 -2.88
CA ALA A 43 -9.36 -2.69 -2.72
C ALA A 43 -10.69 -2.72 -3.51
N PHE A 44 -11.48 -1.64 -3.45
CA PHE A 44 -12.69 -1.50 -4.25
C PHE A 44 -12.39 -1.52 -5.75
N LEU A 45 -11.38 -0.78 -6.23
CA LEU A 45 -11.00 -0.79 -7.64
C LEU A 45 -10.59 -2.19 -8.11
N LEU A 46 -9.72 -2.88 -7.35
CA LEU A 46 -9.32 -4.25 -7.66
C LEU A 46 -10.53 -5.19 -7.73
N TYR A 47 -11.44 -5.09 -6.78
CA TYR A 47 -12.61 -5.94 -6.71
C TYR A 47 -13.57 -5.69 -7.89
N ILE A 48 -13.83 -4.42 -8.22
CA ILE A 48 -14.65 -4.05 -9.38
C ILE A 48 -14.03 -4.60 -10.67
N LEU A 49 -12.71 -4.43 -10.87
CA LEU A 49 -12.04 -4.97 -12.04
C LEU A 49 -12.10 -6.49 -12.12
N ASN A 50 -12.01 -7.16 -10.98
CA ASN A 50 -12.16 -8.61 -10.91
C ASN A 50 -13.59 -9.04 -11.26
N LEU A 51 -14.62 -8.34 -10.81
CA LEU A 51 -16.02 -8.60 -11.20
C LEU A 51 -16.26 -8.30 -12.69
N LEU A 52 -15.67 -7.24 -13.22
CA LEU A 52 -15.76 -6.85 -14.64
C LEU A 52 -14.86 -7.67 -15.55
N SER A 53 -14.06 -8.60 -15.03
CA SER A 53 -13.12 -9.41 -15.80
C SER A 53 -13.81 -10.18 -16.93
N GLY A 54 -15.04 -10.66 -16.69
CA GLY A 54 -15.85 -11.34 -17.71
C GLY A 54 -16.33 -10.46 -18.86
N TYR A 55 -16.43 -9.13 -18.66
CA TYR A 55 -16.84 -8.18 -19.69
C TYR A 55 -15.66 -7.43 -20.34
N THR A 56 -14.60 -7.19 -19.58
CA THR A 56 -13.45 -6.38 -20.01
C THR A 56 -12.30 -7.21 -20.55
N HIS A 57 -12.32 -8.54 -20.34
CA HIS A 57 -11.19 -9.45 -20.58
C HIS A 57 -9.90 -9.08 -19.80
N ILE A 58 -9.94 -8.08 -18.92
CA ILE A 58 -8.83 -7.68 -18.06
C ILE A 58 -8.93 -8.48 -16.76
N GLU A 59 -8.40 -9.70 -16.77
CA GLU A 59 -8.36 -10.52 -15.55
C GLU A 59 -7.24 -10.08 -14.60
N LEU A 60 -7.52 -9.22 -13.63
CA LEU A 60 -6.58 -8.95 -12.55
C LEU A 60 -6.82 -9.98 -11.43
N PRO A 61 -5.92 -10.96 -11.23
CA PRO A 61 -6.10 -11.97 -10.20
C PRO A 61 -5.98 -11.33 -8.82
N ILE A 62 -6.86 -11.67 -7.89
CA ILE A 62 -6.77 -11.21 -6.50
C ILE A 62 -5.81 -12.16 -5.76
N ASN A 63 -4.52 -11.79 -5.74
CA ASN A 63 -3.48 -12.51 -5.01
C ASN A 63 -2.69 -11.55 -4.12
N THR A 64 -1.76 -12.06 -3.32
CA THR A 64 -0.99 -11.24 -2.37
C THR A 64 -0.16 -10.15 -3.05
N ALA A 65 0.33 -10.40 -4.27
CA ALA A 65 1.14 -9.44 -5.03
C ALA A 65 0.29 -8.29 -5.62
N THR A 66 -0.84 -8.59 -6.25
CA THR A 66 -1.74 -7.56 -6.81
C THR A 66 -2.40 -6.74 -5.70
N LEU A 67 -2.83 -7.39 -4.62
CA LEU A 67 -3.40 -6.74 -3.46
C LEU A 67 -2.36 -5.87 -2.75
N GLY A 68 -1.13 -6.35 -2.58
CA GLY A 68 -0.03 -5.55 -2.01
C GLY A 68 0.30 -4.31 -2.86
N THR A 69 0.37 -4.48 -4.17
CA THR A 69 0.68 -3.37 -5.09
C THR A 69 -0.42 -2.31 -5.09
N ALA A 70 -1.68 -2.73 -5.15
CA ALA A 70 -2.82 -1.81 -5.11
C ALA A 70 -2.97 -1.12 -3.76
N THR A 71 -2.73 -1.80 -2.63
CA THR A 71 -2.88 -1.19 -1.31
C THR A 71 -1.77 -0.21 -0.95
N ILE A 72 -0.54 -0.44 -1.43
CA ILE A 72 0.60 0.47 -1.20
C ILE A 72 0.49 1.72 -2.08
N LEU A 73 0.21 1.53 -3.37
CA LEU A 73 0.22 2.63 -4.34
C LEU A 73 -1.16 3.27 -4.52
N GLY A 74 -2.23 2.50 -4.37
CA GLY A 74 -3.60 2.96 -4.52
C GLY A 74 -4.16 2.81 -5.93
N ILE A 75 -4.95 3.82 -6.30
CA ILE A 75 -5.39 4.06 -7.69
C ILE A 75 -4.22 3.95 -8.69
N PRO A 76 -3.05 4.59 -8.50
CA PRO A 76 -1.95 4.45 -9.45
C PRO A 76 -1.37 3.03 -9.48
N GLY A 77 -1.45 2.27 -8.39
CA GLY A 77 -1.05 0.86 -8.37
C GLY A 77 -1.94 0.00 -9.26
N VAL A 78 -3.26 0.21 -9.18
CA VAL A 78 -4.21 -0.49 -10.05
C VAL A 78 -3.98 -0.15 -11.52
N LEU A 79 -3.80 1.15 -11.84
CA LEU A 79 -3.49 1.59 -13.20
C LEU A 79 -2.18 0.99 -13.73
N LEU A 80 -1.15 0.92 -12.89
CA LEU A 80 0.12 0.28 -13.24
C LEU A 80 -0.08 -1.18 -13.58
N LEU A 81 -0.81 -1.94 -12.76
CA LEU A 81 -1.05 -3.36 -13.01
C LEU A 81 -1.83 -3.60 -14.31
N ILE A 82 -2.80 -2.75 -14.62
CA ILE A 82 -3.50 -2.79 -15.91
C ILE A 82 -2.52 -2.51 -17.06
N GLY A 83 -1.70 -1.47 -16.95
CA GLY A 83 -0.73 -1.09 -17.97
C GLY A 83 0.32 -2.17 -18.22
N VAL A 84 0.86 -2.78 -17.16
CA VAL A 84 1.78 -3.92 -17.27
C VAL A 84 1.11 -5.09 -17.96
N LYS A 85 -0.16 -5.37 -17.64
CA LYS A 85 -0.89 -6.46 -18.29
C LYS A 85 -1.12 -6.19 -19.78
N TRP A 86 -1.39 -4.94 -20.16
CA TRP A 86 -1.48 -4.54 -21.56
C TRP A 86 -0.13 -4.61 -22.29
N ALA A 87 0.98 -4.28 -21.63
CA ALA A 87 2.32 -4.34 -22.23
C ALA A 87 2.85 -5.77 -22.42
N LEU A 88 2.37 -6.73 -21.62
CA LEU A 88 2.70 -8.15 -21.72
C LEU A 88 1.80 -8.92 -22.69
N LEU A 89 0.78 -8.26 -23.24
CA LEU A 89 -0.17 -8.78 -24.22
C LEU A 89 0.39 -8.58 -25.64
#